data_AF-A0A562INQ1-F1
#
_entry.id   AF-A0A562INQ1-F1
#
_cell.length_a   1.000
_cell.length_b   1.000
_cell.length_c   1.000
_cell.angle_alpha   90.00
_cell.angle_beta   90.00
_cell.angle_gamma   90.00
#
_symmetry.space_group_name_H-M   'P 1'
#
loop_
_entity.id
_entity.type
_entity.pdbx_description
1 polymer ?
#
loop_
_entity_poly.entity_id
_entity_poly.type
_entity_poly.pdbx_seq_one_letter_code
_entity_poly.pdbx_strand_id
1 'polypeptide(L)'
;MASLAAHRVHAVVSSVVDGVAVGGAEAALDLPPRSAARWRVYLAVMAAVAADTVAQDLPSLRRAFQGMPLEPTDPADHAVLRHQGLVSTGWGLGVTAVHRPLARALRRRGHRRPHLLLGVLAGIGTSACTLPVRWRRATERAAEDAAAARMDAELAELLTQSAD
;
A
#
# COMPACT_ATOMS: atom_id res chain seq x y z
N MET A 1 -17.58 -2.18 13.52
CA MET A 1 -17.36 -1.27 12.38
C MET A 1 -16.10 -0.47 12.63
N ALA A 2 -15.22 -0.34 11.64
CA ALA A 2 -13.97 0.40 11.83
C ALA A 2 -14.26 1.90 11.70
N SER A 3 -13.73 2.71 12.62
CA SER A 3 -13.90 4.17 12.55
C SER A 3 -13.16 4.76 11.34
N LEU A 4 -13.56 5.95 10.89
CA LEU A 4 -12.82 6.72 9.88
C LEU A 4 -11.33 6.88 10.25
N ALA A 5 -11.03 7.02 11.54
CA ALA A 5 -9.67 7.08 12.05
C ALA A 5 -8.90 5.78 11.80
N ALA A 6 -9.53 4.62 12.01
CA ALA A 6 -8.91 3.32 11.73
C ALA A 6 -8.58 3.14 10.25
N HIS A 7 -9.48 3.56 9.36
CA HIS A 7 -9.25 3.54 7.91
C HIS A 7 -8.08 4.44 7.49
N ARG A 8 -8.00 5.65 8.05
CA ARG A 8 -6.90 6.59 7.78
C ARG A 8 -5.56 6.10 8.33
N VAL A 9 -5.56 5.51 9.53
CA VAL A 9 -4.37 4.89 10.11
C VAL A 9 -3.88 3.76 9.22
N HIS A 10 -4.78 2.90 8.74
CA HIS A 10 -4.41 1.82 7.83
C HIS A 10 -3.80 2.38 6.53
N ALA A 11 -4.39 3.41 5.93
CA ALA A 11 -3.83 4.06 4.75
C ALA A 11 -2.40 4.59 4.97
N VAL A 12 -2.15 5.23 6.12
CA VAL A 12 -0.81 5.72 6.48
C VAL A 12 0.15 4.56 6.68
N VAL A 13 -0.23 3.54 7.45
CA VAL A 13 0.61 2.37 7.73
C VAL A 13 0.99 1.66 6.44
N SER A 14 0.03 1.38 5.57
CA SER A 14 0.32 0.73 4.30
C SER A 14 1.26 1.59 3.46
N SER A 15 1.04 2.91 3.34
CA SER A 15 1.97 3.79 2.60
C SER A 15 3.39 3.80 3.16
N VAL A 16 3.53 3.72 4.48
CA VAL A 16 4.84 3.55 5.12
C VAL A 16 5.44 2.18 4.79
N VAL A 17 4.64 1.11 4.76
CA VAL A 17 5.10 -0.23 4.36
C VAL A 17 5.64 -0.21 2.93
N ASP A 18 4.97 0.43 1.98
CA ASP A 18 5.46 0.57 0.60
C ASP A 18 6.79 1.34 0.56
N GLY A 19 6.89 2.43 1.32
CA GLY A 19 8.10 3.22 1.42
C GLY A 19 9.27 2.43 2.02
N VAL A 20 9.03 1.70 3.09
CA VAL A 20 10.03 0.82 3.74
C VAL A 20 10.41 -0.32 2.82
N ALA A 21 9.47 -0.90 2.07
CA ALA A 21 9.74 -1.96 1.11
C ALA A 21 10.70 -1.49 0.01
N VAL A 22 10.39 -0.37 -0.66
CA VAL A 22 11.23 0.20 -1.72
C VAL A 22 12.57 0.67 -1.15
N GLY A 23 12.55 1.43 -0.06
CA GLY A 23 13.78 1.97 0.53
C GLY A 23 14.69 0.91 1.14
N GLY A 24 14.11 -0.12 1.75
CA GLY A 24 14.83 -1.27 2.29
C GLY A 24 15.44 -2.15 1.21
N ALA A 25 14.69 -2.39 0.12
CA ALA A 25 15.22 -3.12 -1.04
C ALA A 25 16.42 -2.43 -1.67
N GLU A 26 16.41 -1.09 -1.72
CA GLU A 26 17.52 -0.29 -2.23
C GLU A 26 18.69 -0.21 -1.25
N ALA A 27 18.42 0.00 0.04
CA ALA A 27 19.47 -0.04 1.07
C ALA A 27 20.19 -1.40 1.10
N ALA A 28 19.49 -2.49 0.77
CA ALA A 28 20.06 -3.83 0.68
C ALA A 28 21.11 -3.97 -0.45
N LEU A 29 21.18 -3.05 -1.41
CA LEU A 29 22.22 -3.04 -2.44
C LEU A 29 23.61 -2.70 -1.91
N ASP A 30 23.70 -2.03 -0.75
CA ASP A 30 24.98 -1.82 -0.06
C ASP A 30 25.51 -3.13 0.58
N LEU A 31 24.71 -4.20 0.63
CA LEU A 31 25.12 -5.51 1.16
C LEU A 31 25.64 -6.45 0.06
N PRO A 32 26.58 -7.37 0.39
CA PRO A 32 27.09 -8.34 -0.57
C PRO A 32 25.97 -9.19 -1.18
N PRO A 33 26.03 -9.51 -2.49
CA PRO A 33 24.92 -10.12 -3.24
C PRO A 33 24.51 -11.51 -2.73
N ARG A 34 25.43 -12.26 -2.10
CA ARG A 34 25.17 -13.60 -1.53
C ARG A 34 25.17 -13.62 -0.01
N SER A 35 25.01 -12.46 0.63
CA SER A 35 24.98 -12.39 2.10
C SER A 35 23.62 -12.79 2.65
N ALA A 36 23.62 -13.54 3.76
CA ALA A 36 22.40 -13.86 4.50
C ALA A 36 21.67 -12.60 4.98
N ALA A 37 22.41 -11.53 5.32
CA ALA A 37 21.85 -10.24 5.69
C ALA A 37 20.98 -9.64 4.57
N ARG A 38 21.46 -9.65 3.32
CA ARG A 38 20.71 -9.17 2.17
C ARG A 38 19.45 -10.00 1.91
N TRP A 39 19.57 -11.32 2.01
CA TRP A 39 18.43 -12.21 1.84
C TRP A 39 17.34 -12.00 2.92
N ARG A 40 17.75 -11.83 4.18
CA ARG A 40 16.83 -11.51 5.29
C ARG A 40 16.08 -10.21 5.07
N VAL A 41 16.73 -9.16 4.54
CA VAL A 41 16.07 -7.89 4.22
C VAL A 41 15.01 -8.09 3.14
N TYR A 42 15.34 -8.77 2.03
CA TYR A 42 14.35 -9.03 0.99
C TYR A 42 13.19 -9.90 1.48
N LEU A 43 13.48 -10.91 2.31
CA LEU A 43 12.42 -11.75 2.88
C LEU A 43 11.51 -10.96 3.81
N ALA A 44 12.07 -10.09 4.65
CA ALA A 44 11.28 -9.22 5.53
C ALA A 44 10.42 -8.23 4.73
N VAL A 45 10.96 -7.64 3.66
CA VAL A 45 10.23 -6.76 2.75
C VAL A 45 9.09 -7.51 2.06
N MET A 46 9.37 -8.68 1.50
CA MET A 46 8.36 -9.51 0.83
C MET A 46 7.26 -9.96 1.81
N ALA A 47 7.63 -10.34 3.04
CA ALA A 47 6.66 -10.72 4.06
C ALA A 47 5.77 -9.54 4.48
N ALA A 48 6.33 -8.34 4.62
CA ALA A 48 5.57 -7.14 4.96
C ALA A 48 4.58 -6.76 3.85
N VAL A 49 5.01 -6.78 2.59
CA VAL A 49 4.14 -6.51 1.43
C VAL A 49 3.05 -7.58 1.32
N ALA A 50 3.40 -8.86 1.44
CA ALA A 50 2.43 -9.95 1.39
C ALA A 50 1.39 -9.84 2.52
N ALA A 51 1.81 -9.49 3.73
CA ALA A 51 0.90 -9.28 4.86
C ALA A 51 -0.05 -8.09 4.60
N ASP A 52 0.47 -6.99 4.05
CA ASP A 52 -0.35 -5.81 3.70
C ASP A 52 -1.36 -6.14 2.59
N THR A 53 -0.94 -6.85 1.53
CA THR A 53 -1.83 -7.30 0.45
C THR A 53 -2.91 -8.24 0.97
N VAL A 54 -2.53 -9.26 1.76
CA VAL A 54 -3.50 -10.20 2.34
C VAL A 54 -4.48 -9.48 3.26
N ALA A 55 -4.03 -8.51 4.05
CA ALA A 55 -4.92 -7.73 4.91
C ALA A 55 -5.93 -6.90 4.10
N GLN A 56 -5.51 -6.35 2.95
CA GLN A 56 -6.37 -5.58 2.06
C GLN A 56 -7.37 -6.46 1.30
N ASP A 57 -6.94 -7.65 0.87
CA ASP A 57 -7.75 -8.59 0.08
C ASP A 57 -8.56 -9.59 0.92
N LEU A 58 -8.34 -9.62 2.25
CA LEU A 58 -9.01 -10.55 3.16
C LEU A 58 -10.54 -10.58 3.01
N PRO A 59 -11.24 -9.43 2.88
CA PRO A 59 -12.70 -9.44 2.71
C PRO A 59 -13.12 -10.11 1.40
N SER A 60 -12.41 -9.80 0.31
CA SER A 60 -12.65 -10.36 -1.02
C SER A 60 -12.35 -11.86 -1.06
N LEU A 61 -11.23 -12.28 -0.46
CA LEU A 61 -10.85 -13.68 -0.31
C LEU A 61 -11.89 -14.45 0.51
N ARG A 62 -12.37 -13.87 1.61
CA ARG A 62 -13.42 -14.47 2.44
C ARG A 62 -14.71 -14.69 1.64
N ARG A 63 -15.15 -13.72 0.84
CA ARG A 63 -16.32 -13.90 -0.04
C ARG A 63 -16.10 -14.99 -1.08
N ALA A 64 -14.94 -15.01 -1.72
CA ALA A 64 -14.58 -16.03 -2.71
C ALA A 64 -14.61 -17.45 -2.10
N PHE A 65 -14.03 -17.64 -0.91
CA PHE A 65 -14.07 -18.92 -0.20
C PHE A 65 -15.47 -19.33 0.26
N GLN A 66 -16.37 -18.36 0.46
CA GLN A 66 -17.77 -18.58 0.79
C GLN A 66 -18.66 -18.79 -0.45
N GLY A 67 -18.08 -18.82 -1.66
CA GLY A 67 -18.81 -18.98 -2.91
C GLY A 67 -19.68 -17.77 -3.28
N MET A 68 -19.49 -16.63 -2.62
CA MET A 68 -20.21 -15.40 -2.92
C MET A 68 -19.56 -14.68 -4.10
N PRO A 69 -20.35 -13.99 -4.95
CA PRO A 69 -19.80 -13.17 -6.01
C PRO A 69 -18.88 -12.09 -5.42
N LEU A 70 -17.78 -11.81 -6.13
CA LEU A 70 -16.93 -10.67 -5.81
C LEU A 70 -17.74 -9.38 -6.05
N GLU A 71 -17.59 -8.41 -5.16
CA GLU A 71 -18.22 -7.09 -5.34
C GLU A 71 -17.70 -6.51 -6.67
N PRO A 72 -18.58 -6.01 -7.56
CA PRO A 72 -18.14 -5.33 -8.76
C PRO A 72 -17.32 -4.10 -8.38
N THR A 73 -16.08 -4.01 -8.87
CA THR A 73 -15.27 -2.81 -8.71
C THR A 73 -15.91 -1.65 -9.48
N ASP A 74 -16.15 -0.51 -8.83
CA ASP A 74 -16.75 0.66 -9.47
C ASP A 74 -15.85 1.14 -10.64
N PRO A 75 -16.38 1.50 -11.82
CA PRO A 75 -15.61 2.17 -12.87
C PRO A 75 -14.79 3.38 -12.40
N ALA A 76 -15.24 4.10 -11.37
CA ALA A 76 -14.47 5.18 -10.73
C ALA A 76 -13.17 4.66 -10.07
N ASP A 77 -13.22 3.50 -9.43
CA ASP A 77 -12.05 2.85 -8.82
C ASP A 77 -11.03 2.40 -9.86
N HIS A 78 -11.49 1.98 -11.04
CA HIS A 78 -10.61 1.62 -12.15
C HIS A 78 -9.79 2.81 -12.68
N ALA A 79 -10.33 4.03 -12.66
CA ALA A 79 -9.60 5.23 -13.04
C ALA A 79 -8.51 5.58 -12.00
N VAL A 80 -8.84 5.47 -10.72
CA VAL A 80 -7.90 5.69 -9.61
C VAL A 80 -6.77 4.65 -9.62
N LEU A 81 -7.10 3.37 -9.82
CA LEU A 81 -6.11 2.29 -9.97
C LEU A 81 -5.17 2.52 -11.15
N ARG A 82 -5.70 2.93 -12.30
CA ARG A 82 -4.88 3.25 -13.48
C ARG A 82 -3.95 4.43 -13.23
N HIS A 83 -4.46 5.52 -12.64
CA HIS A 83 -3.63 6.67 -12.31
C HIS A 83 -2.52 6.29 -11.32
N GLN A 84 -2.86 5.53 -10.27
CA GLN A 84 -1.89 5.01 -9.31
C GLN A 84 -0.83 4.14 -10.00
N GLY A 85 -1.25 3.21 -10.87
CA GLY A 85 -0.34 2.36 -11.63
C GLY A 85 0.59 3.15 -12.55
N LEU A 86 0.10 4.21 -13.20
CA LEU A 86 0.91 5.10 -14.02
C LEU A 86 1.91 5.91 -13.18
N VAL A 87 1.46 6.47 -12.05
CA VAL A 87 2.34 7.24 -11.14
C VAL A 87 3.41 6.35 -10.53
N SER A 88 3.05 5.15 -10.06
CA SER A 88 4.01 4.21 -9.47
C SER A 88 4.99 3.67 -10.51
N THR A 89 4.52 3.36 -11.72
CA THR A 89 5.39 2.90 -12.81
C THR A 89 6.31 4.03 -13.28
N GLY A 90 5.77 5.24 -13.46
CA GLY A 90 6.54 6.42 -13.82
C GLY A 90 7.61 6.76 -12.78
N TRP A 91 7.27 6.70 -11.50
CA TRP A 91 8.21 6.85 -10.39
C TRP A 91 9.29 5.75 -10.42
N GLY A 92 8.88 4.48 -10.54
CA GLY A 92 9.81 3.35 -10.61
C GLY A 92 10.80 3.45 -11.77
N LEU A 93 10.32 3.84 -12.95
CA LEU A 93 11.16 4.09 -14.13
C LEU A 93 12.09 5.29 -13.91
N GLY A 94 11.57 6.39 -13.36
CA GLY A 94 12.35 7.58 -13.04
C GLY A 94 13.49 7.28 -12.07
N VAL A 95 13.19 6.62 -10.95
CA VAL A 95 14.17 6.18 -9.95
C VAL A 95 15.20 5.26 -10.61
N THR A 96 14.77 4.26 -11.38
CA THR A 96 15.69 3.31 -12.05
C THR A 96 16.64 4.00 -13.01
N ALA A 97 16.14 4.96 -13.80
CA ALA A 97 16.93 5.71 -14.78
C ALA A 97 18.02 6.56 -14.09
N VAL A 98 17.69 7.22 -12.97
CA VAL A 98 18.64 8.08 -12.25
C VAL A 98 19.47 7.34 -11.20
N HIS A 99 19.09 6.12 -10.81
CA HIS A 99 19.73 5.39 -9.71
C HIS A 99 21.23 5.20 -9.93
N ARG A 100 21.62 4.61 -11.07
CA ARG A 100 23.03 4.37 -11.41
C ARG A 100 23.88 5.65 -11.48
N PRO A 101 23.48 6.71 -12.20
CA PRO A 101 24.28 7.93 -12.24
C PRO A 101 24.38 8.60 -10.86
N LEU A 102 23.30 8.62 -10.07
CA LEU A 102 23.31 9.22 -8.72
C LEU A 102 24.20 8.41 -7.76
N ALA A 103 24.10 7.08 -7.76
CA ALA A 103 24.95 6.22 -6.95
C ALA A 103 26.44 6.37 -7.30
N ARG A 104 26.77 6.58 -8.58
CA ARG A 104 28.15 6.87 -9.02
C ARG A 104 28.60 8.25 -8.55
N ALA A 105 27.75 9.27 -8.68
CA ALA A 105 28.06 10.61 -8.22
C ALA A 105 28.30 10.66 -6.70
N LEU A 106 27.45 9.99 -5.91
CA LEU A 106 27.62 9.88 -4.45
C LEU A 106 28.91 9.15 -4.07
N ARG A 107 29.26 8.07 -4.79
CA ARG A 107 30.55 7.39 -4.58
C ARG A 107 31.74 8.29 -4.88
N ARG A 108 31.69 9.06 -5.97
CA ARG A 108 32.73 10.05 -6.31
C ARG A 108 32.89 11.14 -5.23
N ARG A 109 31.80 11.48 -4.53
CA ARG A 109 31.81 12.41 -3.39
C ARG A 109 32.23 11.77 -2.06
N GLY A 110 32.60 10.49 -2.05
CA GLY A 110 33.11 9.80 -0.85
C GLY A 110 32.03 9.21 0.07
N HIS A 111 30.77 9.14 -0.36
CA HIS A 111 29.73 8.50 0.44
C HIS A 111 29.95 6.98 0.53
N ARG A 112 30.09 6.46 1.76
CA ARG A 112 30.33 5.04 2.05
C ARG A 112 29.14 4.12 1.73
N ARG A 113 27.90 4.65 1.81
CA ARG A 113 26.64 3.91 1.65
C ARG A 113 25.68 4.68 0.74
N PRO A 114 25.97 4.78 -0.56
CA PRO A 114 25.16 5.54 -1.49
C PRO A 114 23.76 4.94 -1.64
N HIS A 115 23.61 3.61 -1.57
CA HIS A 115 22.33 2.96 -1.80
C HIS A 115 21.38 3.10 -0.60
N LEU A 116 21.90 3.21 0.63
CA LEU A 116 21.11 3.60 1.80
C LEU A 116 20.45 4.98 1.64
N LEU A 117 21.22 5.99 1.20
CA LEU A 117 20.70 7.35 1.00
C LEU A 117 19.65 7.39 -0.11
N LEU A 118 19.93 6.71 -1.23
CA LEU A 118 18.97 6.57 -2.33
C LEU A 118 17.71 5.81 -1.88
N GLY A 119 17.88 4.77 -1.06
CA GLY A 119 16.77 4.02 -0.50
C GLY A 119 15.87 4.86 0.40
N VAL A 120 16.44 5.70 1.27
CA VAL A 120 15.64 6.62 2.10
C VAL A 120 14.83 7.59 1.23
N LEU A 121 15.45 8.21 0.22
CA LEU A 121 14.76 9.12 -0.69
C LEU A 121 13.68 8.42 -1.52
N ALA A 122 14.00 7.24 -2.04
CA ALA A 122 13.05 6.42 -2.80
C ALA A 122 11.86 6.01 -1.93
N GLY A 123 12.11 5.59 -0.68
CA GLY A 123 11.07 5.20 0.26
C GLY A 123 10.15 6.36 0.67
N ILE A 124 10.70 7.55 0.91
CA ILE A 124 9.91 8.76 1.17
C ILE A 124 9.07 9.13 -0.05
N GLY A 125 9.67 9.12 -1.25
CA GLY A 125 8.96 9.40 -2.50
C GLY A 125 7.81 8.42 -2.73
N THR A 126 8.05 7.11 -2.55
CA THR A 126 7.00 6.08 -2.66
C THR A 126 5.88 6.30 -1.64
N SER A 127 6.21 6.62 -0.38
CA SER A 127 5.19 6.91 0.65
C SER A 127 4.35 8.13 0.26
N ALA A 128 4.99 9.20 -0.20
CA ALA A 128 4.34 10.44 -0.62
C ALA A 128 3.45 10.25 -1.87
N CYS A 129 3.86 9.39 -2.80
CA CYS A 129 3.07 9.10 -4.01
C CYS A 129 1.87 8.18 -3.74
N THR A 130 1.97 7.26 -2.78
CA THR A 130 0.89 6.29 -2.50
C THR A 130 -0.13 6.81 -1.49
N LEU A 131 0.30 7.67 -0.56
CA LEU A 131 -0.53 8.16 0.53
C LEU A 131 -1.81 8.87 0.07
N PRO A 132 -1.82 9.79 -0.91
CA PRO A 132 -3.04 10.49 -1.31
C PRO A 132 -4.12 9.53 -1.83
N VAL A 133 -3.71 8.51 -2.60
CA VAL A 133 -4.63 7.51 -3.16
C VAL A 133 -5.19 6.63 -2.05
N ARG A 134 -4.33 6.14 -1.14
CA ARG A 134 -4.77 5.32 0.00
C ARG A 134 -5.65 6.09 0.97
N TRP A 135 -5.35 7.36 1.22
CA TRP A 135 -6.16 8.23 2.05
C TRP A 135 -7.55 8.43 1.46
N ARG A 136 -7.65 8.67 0.15
CA ARG A 136 -8.93 8.80 -0.55
C ARG A 136 -9.76 7.52 -0.47
N ARG A 137 -9.16 6.36 -0.75
CA ARG A 137 -9.85 5.07 -0.60
C ARG A 137 -10.30 4.80 0.83
N ALA A 138 -9.49 5.16 1.82
CA ALA A 138 -9.85 5.03 3.22
C ALA A 138 -11.08 5.88 3.57
N THR A 139 -11.20 7.08 2.99
CA THR A 139 -12.39 7.93 3.18
C THR A 139 -13.62 7.38 2.48
N GLU A 140 -13.48 6.83 1.26
CA GLU A 140 -14.58 6.23 0.50
C GLU A 140 -15.12 4.98 1.22
N ARG A 141 -14.23 4.06 1.62
CA ARG A 141 -14.61 2.85 2.39
C ARG A 141 -15.28 3.17 3.73
N ALA A 142 -14.79 4.18 4.44
CA ALA A 142 -15.42 4.60 5.69
C ALA A 142 -16.84 5.16 5.47
N ALA A 143 -17.11 5.78 4.32
CA ALA A 143 -18.44 6.26 3.95
C ALA A 143 -19.37 5.10 3.55
N GLU A 144 -18.86 4.11 2.82
CA GLU A 144 -19.56 2.87 2.46
C GLU A 144 -19.95 2.08 3.72
N ASP A 145 -19.00 1.86 4.64
CA ASP A 145 -19.26 1.20 5.93
C ASP A 145 -20.36 1.92 6.72
N ALA A 146 -20.34 3.26 6.73
CA ALA A 146 -21.37 4.05 7.42
C ALA A 146 -22.73 4.05 6.71
N ALA A 147 -22.77 3.87 5.39
CA ALA A 147 -24.02 3.70 4.64
C ALA A 147 -24.62 2.32 4.90
N ALA A 148 -23.80 1.25 4.84
CA ALA A 148 -24.22 -0.11 5.16
C ALA A 148 -24.75 -0.21 6.60
N ALA A 149 -24.07 0.43 7.56
CA ALA A 149 -24.52 0.50 8.96
C ALA A 149 -25.95 1.04 9.12
N ARG A 150 -26.27 2.08 8.33
CA ARG A 150 -27.56 2.75 8.37
C ARG A 150 -28.64 1.88 7.74
N MET A 151 -28.35 1.24 6.61
CA MET A 151 -29.29 0.30 5.97
C MET A 151 -29.58 -0.90 6.88
N ASP A 152 -28.57 -1.45 7.55
CA ASP A 152 -28.75 -2.55 8.51
C ASP A 152 -29.63 -2.12 9.70
N ALA A 153 -29.47 -0.89 10.19
CA ALA A 153 -30.29 -0.34 11.26
C ALA A 153 -31.75 -0.10 10.82
N GLU A 154 -31.97 0.50 9.64
CA GLU A 154 -33.30 0.69 9.06
C GLU A 154 -34.01 -0.65 8.83
N LEU A 155 -33.28 -1.65 8.32
CA LEU A 155 -33.84 -2.98 8.07
C LEU A 155 -34.19 -3.70 9.37
N ALA A 156 -33.38 -3.56 10.42
CA ALA A 156 -33.72 -4.06 11.74
C ALA A 156 -34.98 -3.38 12.32
N GLU A 157 -35.13 -2.06 12.14
CA GLU A 157 -36.29 -1.31 12.60
C GLU A 157 -37.58 -1.74 11.88
N LEU A 158 -37.52 -1.91 10.55
CA LEU A 158 -38.65 -2.40 9.75
C LEU A 158 -39.06 -3.83 10.15
N LEU A 159 -38.08 -4.70 10.42
CA LEU A 159 -38.37 -6.06 10.89
C LEU A 159 -39.06 -6.05 12.26
N THR A 160 -38.64 -5.18 13.19
CA THR A 160 -39.33 -5.02 14.48
C THR A 160 -40.74 -4.45 14.33
N GLN A 161 -40.98 -3.48 13.44
CA GLN A 161 -42.32 -2.95 13.20
C GLN A 161 -43.27 -3.95 12.54
N SER A 162 -42.75 -4.90 11.75
CA SER A 162 -43.57 -5.95 11.12
C SER A 162 -43.95 -7.10 12.06
N ALA A 163 -43.31 -7.18 13.22
CA ALA A 163 -43.55 -8.22 14.23
C ALA A 163 -44.62 -7.83 15.27
N ASP A 164 -44.97 -6.55 15.34
CA ASP A 164 -46.03 -5.97 16.18
C ASP A 164 -47.35 -5.80 15.40
#